data_AF-A0A424R3G9-F1
#
_entry.id   AF-A0A424R3G9-F1
#
_cell.length_a   1.000
_cell.length_b   1.000
_cell.length_c   1.000
_cell.angle_alpha   90.00
_cell.angle_beta   90.00
_cell.angle_gamma   90.00
#
_symmetry.space_group_name_H-M   'P 1'
#
loop_
_entity.id
_entity.type
_entity.pdbx_description
1 polymer ?
#
loop_
_entity_poly.entity_id
_entity_poly.type
_entity_poly.pdbx_seq_one_letter_code
_entity_poly.pdbx_strand_id
1 'polypeptide(L)'
;MDIVELILDEENDEMIGIEAVSIVSQPAIEESFVALSSDEIKLAKVDDEKRIVMGAALVPNKMIFRKRNDTMFYVYFSKETIRRASELFFQNGNQNNATLEHEMKANNLTVVESWIVEDEEKDKSAIYNLDLPVGSWVISMKIEDDELWQQIKEGKKYTGFSIEGYFADRAKVQKDSTEQEMAAIEEQEAQYMLNNITAIIKKDGRTKTGKKMVLESFSDYPSGVTNNAKKGIDLNSKVNNKCATDVGKIRAQQLAQKKPISKETIKRMYSFLSRAAEYYDEGDNEACGTISYLLWGGKAGLRWSESKLKELGEINLASMVVDDNFAIIDDRLAYSTQEKAEEMAKNIGCEGFHVHEFEDKEWFMPCETHELKKYKCPKGYKKDYQKHKCVKKKDSYAEIGERGGIKKSPKAPASGTPNKNPKGKGTAKGDASTSRGAKVSKKDETSLQKKADDFNERYKKKLGYGVTVGQLKSVFQRGLGAFNVSHSPRIKSPTAWAQARVNAYLYLVRNGRPQNPKYTGDFDLLPSKHPKSPKNK
;
A
#
# COMPACT_ATOMS: atom_id res chain seq x y z
N MET A 1 18.25 12.58 3.12
CA MET A 1 17.32 13.62 2.64
C MET A 1 17.73 13.88 1.22
N ASP A 2 16.83 13.61 0.29
CA ASP A 2 17.13 13.66 -1.13
C ASP A 2 16.89 15.08 -1.65
N ILE A 3 17.69 15.52 -2.62
CA ILE A 3 17.56 16.82 -3.28
C ILE A 3 17.40 16.53 -4.77
N VAL A 4 16.36 17.10 -5.36
CA VAL A 4 15.89 16.81 -6.72
C VAL A 4 15.79 18.11 -7.50
N GLU A 5 16.34 18.17 -8.71
CA GLU A 5 16.06 19.29 -9.61
C GLU A 5 14.79 19.00 -10.38
N LEU A 6 13.90 19.99 -10.47
CA LEU A 6 12.74 19.91 -11.35
C LEU A 6 13.07 20.57 -12.69
N ILE A 7 12.73 19.90 -13.78
CA ILE A 7 12.97 20.35 -15.15
C ILE A 7 11.72 20.17 -16.02
N LEU A 8 11.75 20.83 -17.18
CA LEU A 8 10.74 20.66 -18.23
C LEU A 8 11.16 19.47 -19.09
N ASP A 9 10.28 18.50 -19.21
CA ASP A 9 10.47 17.32 -20.06
C ASP A 9 9.77 17.56 -21.40
N GLU A 10 10.41 18.37 -22.26
CA GLU A 10 9.84 18.83 -23.53
C GLU A 10 9.71 17.73 -24.60
N GLU A 11 10.22 16.53 -24.34
CA GLU A 11 10.12 15.40 -25.28
C GLU A 11 8.81 14.60 -25.12
N ASN A 12 8.08 14.78 -24.01
CA ASN A 12 6.75 14.18 -23.76
C ASN A 12 5.65 15.25 -23.91
N ASP A 13 5.30 15.55 -25.16
CA ASP A 13 4.31 16.57 -25.56
C ASP A 13 2.90 16.26 -25.00
N GLU A 14 2.40 17.09 -24.07
CA GLU A 14 1.08 17.78 -24.12
C GLU A 14 0.65 18.48 -22.80
N MET A 15 1.35 18.32 -21.67
CA MET A 15 0.99 19.02 -20.40
C MET A 15 2.19 19.32 -19.50
N ILE A 16 3.21 20.00 -20.01
CA ILE A 16 4.44 20.28 -19.24
C ILE A 16 4.77 21.77 -19.27
N GLY A 17 5.05 22.32 -18.08
CA GLY A 17 5.27 23.75 -17.88
C GLY A 17 4.23 24.40 -16.97
N ILE A 18 4.26 25.73 -16.92
CA ILE A 18 3.43 26.53 -16.03
C ILE A 18 2.08 26.80 -16.72
N GLU A 19 0.99 26.36 -16.09
CA GLU A 19 -0.39 26.52 -16.55
C GLU A 19 -1.05 27.77 -16.01
N ALA A 20 -0.72 28.21 -14.80
CA ALA A 20 -1.32 29.38 -14.17
C ALA A 20 -0.40 30.03 -13.12
N VAL A 21 -0.69 31.28 -12.76
CA VAL A 21 -0.02 32.00 -11.66
C VAL A 21 -1.04 32.34 -10.58
N SER A 22 -0.80 31.88 -9.35
CA SER A 22 -1.65 32.14 -8.20
C SER A 22 -1.21 33.36 -7.40
N ILE A 23 -2.16 34.15 -6.91
CA ILE A 23 -1.93 35.16 -5.86
C ILE A 23 -2.21 34.52 -4.50
N VAL A 24 -1.24 34.61 -3.58
CA VAL A 24 -1.27 33.87 -2.30
C VAL A 24 -0.92 34.74 -1.09
N SER A 25 -1.48 34.39 0.07
CA SER A 25 -1.27 35.09 1.34
C SER A 25 0.00 34.69 2.08
N GLN A 26 0.29 33.39 2.05
CA GLN A 26 1.57 32.84 2.44
C GLN A 26 2.14 32.10 1.24
N PRO A 27 3.16 32.65 0.58
CA PRO A 27 3.96 31.89 -0.38
C PRO A 27 4.68 30.77 0.38
N ALA A 28 4.04 29.61 0.56
CA ALA A 28 4.64 28.42 1.16
C ALA A 28 3.85 27.13 0.88
N ILE A 29 4.48 26.24 0.11
CA ILE A 29 4.70 24.80 0.36
C ILE A 29 3.62 24.06 1.20
N GLU A 30 2.76 23.27 0.53
CA GLU A 30 2.51 21.85 0.84
C GLU A 30 1.81 21.13 -0.35
N GLU A 31 2.35 19.93 -0.68
CA GLU A 31 1.97 18.91 -1.69
C GLU A 31 1.88 19.20 -3.22
N SER A 32 2.45 18.25 -3.98
CA SER A 32 2.49 17.96 -5.44
C SER A 32 2.77 19.09 -6.45
N PHE A 33 2.87 20.31 -5.99
CA PHE A 33 2.87 21.53 -6.78
C PHE A 33 4.05 22.41 -6.36
N VAL A 34 4.58 23.26 -7.24
CA VAL A 34 5.76 24.10 -6.95
C VAL A 34 5.34 25.46 -6.39
N ALA A 35 5.20 25.58 -5.07
CA ALA A 35 5.09 26.87 -4.38
C ALA A 35 6.41 27.23 -3.65
N LEU A 36 6.93 28.47 -3.82
CA LEU A 36 8.20 28.98 -3.28
C LEU A 36 8.03 29.85 -2.01
N SER A 37 9.05 29.85 -1.13
CA SER A 37 8.96 30.11 0.33
C SER A 37 9.05 31.57 0.85
N SER A 38 8.42 31.81 2.01
CA SER A 38 8.91 32.21 3.36
C SER A 38 9.95 33.32 3.61
N ASP A 39 10.23 34.23 2.69
CA ASP A 39 10.81 35.53 3.03
C ASP A 39 9.76 36.60 2.73
N GLU A 40 9.67 37.66 3.56
CA GLU A 40 8.76 38.80 3.36
C GLU A 40 9.08 39.55 2.06
N ILE A 41 8.81 38.97 0.89
CA ILE A 41 8.83 39.68 -0.37
C ILE A 41 7.43 40.27 -0.52
N LYS A 42 7.27 41.51 -0.03
CA LYS A 42 6.06 42.29 -0.26
C LYS A 42 5.88 42.46 -1.77
N LEU A 43 4.69 42.14 -2.30
CA LEU A 43 4.28 42.61 -3.63
C LEU A 43 4.58 44.11 -3.72
N ALA A 44 5.43 44.50 -4.67
CA ALA A 44 5.67 45.90 -4.92
C ALA A 44 4.45 46.45 -5.67
N LYS A 45 3.80 47.45 -5.07
CA LYS A 45 2.78 48.24 -5.78
C LYS A 45 3.50 49.08 -6.83
N VAL A 46 3.34 48.71 -8.09
CA VAL A 46 4.03 49.37 -9.21
C VAL A 46 3.28 50.61 -9.64
N ASP A 47 1.95 50.51 -9.69
CA ASP A 47 1.08 51.60 -10.12
C ASP A 47 -0.34 51.42 -9.55
N ASP A 48 -0.68 52.27 -8.59
CA ASP A 48 -1.96 52.23 -7.89
C ASP A 48 -3.15 52.64 -8.78
N GLU A 49 -2.91 53.47 -9.80
CA GLU A 49 -3.94 53.90 -10.75
C GLU A 49 -4.18 52.84 -11.83
N LYS A 50 -3.10 52.19 -12.29
CA LYS A 50 -3.16 51.13 -13.32
C LYS A 50 -3.49 49.74 -12.76
N ARG A 51 -3.54 49.58 -11.43
CA ARG A 51 -3.84 48.34 -10.72
C ARG A 51 -2.88 47.20 -11.04
N ILE A 52 -1.58 47.50 -10.95
CA ILE A 52 -0.51 46.55 -11.27
C ILE A 52 0.29 46.20 -10.02
N VAL A 53 0.43 44.90 -9.77
CA VAL A 53 1.31 44.34 -8.73
C VAL A 53 2.50 43.63 -9.36
N MET A 54 3.66 43.64 -8.70
CA MET A 54 4.89 43.00 -9.18
C MET A 54 5.56 42.18 -8.09
N GLY A 55 6.18 41.08 -8.52
CA GLY A 55 6.88 40.16 -7.64
C GLY A 55 7.58 39.03 -8.41
N ALA A 56 8.44 38.31 -7.71
CA ALA A 56 9.10 37.12 -8.24
C ALA A 56 8.12 35.94 -8.31
N ALA A 57 8.02 35.32 -9.47
CA ALA A 57 7.27 34.08 -9.69
C ALA A 57 8.14 32.84 -9.41
N LEU A 58 9.42 32.86 -9.82
CA LEU A 58 10.40 31.80 -9.55
C LEU A 58 11.76 32.38 -9.16
N VAL A 59 12.45 31.72 -8.22
CA VAL A 59 13.79 32.10 -7.76
C VAL A 59 14.74 30.89 -7.91
N PRO A 60 15.90 31.03 -8.59
CA PRO A 60 16.81 29.94 -8.88
C PRO A 60 17.44 29.34 -7.63
N ASN A 61 17.67 28.03 -7.66
CA ASN A 61 18.33 27.23 -6.61
C ASN A 61 17.68 27.32 -5.22
N LYS A 62 16.48 27.90 -5.13
CA LYS A 62 15.72 27.95 -3.89
C LYS A 62 15.20 26.56 -3.57
N MET A 63 15.65 26.00 -2.44
CA MET A 63 15.27 24.67 -1.99
C MET A 63 13.84 24.68 -1.47
N ILE A 64 13.01 23.79 -2.02
CA ILE A 64 11.61 23.70 -1.71
C ILE A 64 11.31 22.35 -1.09
N PHE A 65 10.91 22.34 0.18
CA PHE A 65 10.63 21.10 0.90
C PHE A 65 9.39 20.40 0.34
N ARG A 66 9.48 19.08 0.11
CA ARG A 66 8.37 18.25 -0.36
C ARG A 66 8.28 16.97 0.47
N LYS A 67 7.04 16.60 0.81
CA LYS A 67 6.73 15.34 1.45
C LYS A 67 5.88 14.53 0.49
N ARG A 68 6.30 13.29 0.23
CA ARG A 68 5.50 12.29 -0.50
C ARG A 68 5.47 11.04 0.37
N ASN A 69 4.29 10.70 0.89
CA ASN A 69 4.13 9.64 1.89
C ASN A 69 5.03 9.89 3.12
N ASP A 70 5.88 8.92 3.50
CA ASP A 70 6.86 9.00 4.59
C ASP A 70 8.24 9.52 4.15
N THR A 71 8.41 9.95 2.89
CA THR A 71 9.71 10.42 2.37
C THR A 71 9.71 11.94 2.24
N MET A 72 10.73 12.55 2.85
CA MET A 72 10.98 14.00 2.81
C MET A 72 12.17 14.29 1.89
N PHE A 73 11.97 15.18 0.92
CA PHE A 73 12.99 15.57 -0.05
C PHE A 73 12.85 17.05 -0.40
N TYR A 74 13.91 17.65 -0.95
CA TYR A 74 13.89 19.02 -1.45
C TYR A 74 13.84 19.00 -2.97
N VAL A 75 13.09 19.94 -3.55
CA VAL A 75 13.12 20.24 -4.98
C VAL A 75 13.73 21.62 -5.23
N TYR A 76 14.32 21.88 -6.41
CA TYR A 76 14.76 23.22 -6.81
C TYR A 76 14.68 23.40 -8.33
N PHE A 77 14.79 24.65 -8.80
CA PHE A 77 14.84 25.02 -10.22
C PHE A 77 16.17 25.68 -10.55
N SER A 78 16.81 25.29 -11.65
CA SER A 78 17.98 25.99 -12.16
C SER A 78 17.59 27.24 -12.96
N LYS A 79 18.56 28.15 -13.18
CA LYS A 79 18.35 29.37 -13.98
C LYS A 79 17.85 29.06 -15.39
N GLU A 80 18.37 27.99 -15.99
CA GLU A 80 17.99 27.52 -17.32
C GLU A 80 16.54 27.04 -17.34
N THR A 81 16.14 26.21 -16.37
CA THR A 81 14.75 25.75 -16.26
C THR A 81 13.78 26.90 -16.04
N ILE A 82 14.12 27.86 -15.19
CA ILE A 82 13.27 29.03 -14.93
C ILE A 82 13.07 29.85 -16.21
N ARG A 83 14.16 30.14 -16.93
CA ARG A 83 14.10 30.87 -18.21
C ARG A 83 13.17 30.14 -19.18
N ARG A 84 13.39 28.84 -19.37
CA ARG A 84 12.58 28.05 -20.30
C ARG A 84 11.11 27.94 -19.88
N ALA A 85 10.84 27.80 -18.58
CA ALA A 85 9.47 27.75 -18.04
C ALA A 85 8.73 29.07 -18.27
N SER A 86 9.43 30.20 -18.13
CA SER A 86 8.87 31.52 -18.42
C SER A 86 8.51 31.66 -19.90
N GLU A 87 9.35 31.20 -20.81
CA GLU A 87 9.09 31.24 -22.25
C GLU A 87 7.88 30.39 -22.62
N LEU A 88 7.81 29.15 -22.13
CA LEU A 88 6.68 28.24 -22.38
C LEU A 88 5.36 28.79 -21.85
N PHE A 89 5.36 29.43 -20.68
CA PHE A 89 4.16 30.04 -20.10
C PHE A 89 3.50 31.03 -21.07
N PHE A 90 4.29 31.88 -21.73
CA PHE A 90 3.78 32.83 -22.72
C PHE A 90 3.50 32.19 -24.09
N GLN A 91 4.34 31.24 -24.52
CA GLN A 91 4.11 30.51 -25.78
C GLN A 91 2.78 29.75 -25.75
N ASN A 92 2.38 29.22 -24.59
CA ASN A 92 1.14 28.49 -24.40
C ASN A 92 -0.08 29.39 -24.16
N GLY A 93 0.10 30.72 -24.09
CA GLY A 93 -1.00 31.66 -23.86
C GLY A 93 -1.50 31.70 -22.41
N ASN A 94 -0.72 31.21 -21.45
CA ASN A 94 -1.13 31.06 -20.05
C ASN A 94 -1.12 32.36 -19.25
N GLN A 95 -0.75 33.51 -19.85
CA GLN A 95 -0.69 34.81 -19.18
C GLN A 95 -2.03 35.30 -18.58
N ASN A 96 -3.17 34.74 -19.03
CA ASN A 96 -4.50 35.05 -18.48
C ASN A 96 -4.97 34.00 -17.45
N ASN A 97 -4.19 32.96 -17.20
CA ASN A 97 -4.54 31.91 -16.26
C ASN A 97 -4.01 32.30 -14.89
N ALA A 98 -4.91 32.72 -14.01
CA ALA A 98 -4.59 33.03 -12.64
C ALA A 98 -5.56 32.33 -11.66
N THR A 99 -5.07 32.09 -10.46
CA THR A 99 -5.86 31.53 -9.35
C THR A 99 -5.66 32.35 -8.08
N LEU A 100 -6.54 32.17 -7.10
CA LEU A 100 -6.33 32.64 -5.73
C LEU A 100 -6.13 31.42 -4.84
N GLU A 101 -5.04 31.41 -4.06
CA GLU A 101 -4.72 30.35 -3.10
C GLU A 101 -4.77 28.92 -3.69
N HIS A 102 -4.45 28.74 -4.98
CA HIS A 102 -4.52 27.45 -5.68
C HIS A 102 -5.90 26.77 -5.78
N GLU A 103 -6.97 27.44 -5.37
CA GLU A 103 -8.32 26.84 -5.30
C GLU A 103 -9.24 27.34 -6.42
N MET A 104 -9.37 28.66 -6.52
CA MET A 104 -10.37 29.28 -7.39
C MET A 104 -9.70 29.97 -8.57
N LYS A 105 -10.21 29.73 -9.78
CA LYS A 105 -9.84 30.53 -10.95
C LYS A 105 -10.17 32.00 -10.69
N ALA A 106 -9.15 32.84 -10.77
CA ALA A 106 -9.26 34.27 -10.63
C ALA A 106 -9.49 34.85 -12.03
N ASN A 107 -10.68 35.39 -12.27
CA ASN A 107 -10.99 36.03 -13.55
C ASN A 107 -10.50 37.49 -13.53
N ASN A 108 -10.19 38.03 -14.71
CA ASN A 108 -9.74 39.41 -14.88
C ASN A 108 -8.39 39.73 -14.20
N LEU A 109 -7.53 38.72 -14.12
CA LEU A 109 -6.12 38.87 -13.77
C LEU A 109 -5.29 38.47 -14.98
N THR A 110 -4.32 39.30 -15.33
CA THR A 110 -3.46 39.06 -16.50
C THR A 110 -2.02 39.45 -16.19
N VAL A 111 -1.09 38.56 -16.53
CA VAL A 111 0.34 38.90 -16.56
C VAL A 111 0.59 39.82 -17.75
N VAL A 112 0.95 41.07 -17.47
CA VAL A 112 1.15 42.13 -18.50
C VAL A 112 2.62 42.42 -18.77
N GLU A 113 3.51 42.01 -17.87
CA GLU A 113 4.95 42.14 -18.03
C GLU A 113 5.67 40.93 -17.40
N SER A 114 6.79 40.53 -18.00
CA SER A 114 7.63 39.43 -17.52
C SER A 114 9.07 39.63 -17.98
N TRP A 115 10.03 39.35 -17.10
CA TRP A 115 11.46 39.30 -17.44
C TRP A 115 12.24 38.37 -16.52
N ILE A 116 13.46 38.01 -16.95
CA ILE A 116 14.45 37.30 -16.12
C ILE A 116 15.46 38.33 -15.61
N VAL A 117 15.79 38.28 -14.32
CA VAL A 117 16.86 39.13 -13.75
C VAL A 117 18.20 38.73 -14.35
N GLU A 118 18.86 39.63 -15.07
CA GLU A 118 20.15 39.37 -15.73
C GLU A 118 21.36 40.01 -15.02
N ASP A 119 21.13 41.02 -14.17
CA ASP A 119 22.17 41.74 -13.42
C ASP A 119 21.65 42.05 -12.00
N GLU A 120 22.45 41.82 -10.95
CA GLU A 120 22.00 42.01 -9.55
C GLU A 120 21.85 43.49 -9.17
N GLU A 121 22.60 44.39 -9.81
CA GLU A 121 22.62 45.82 -9.47
C GLU A 121 21.79 46.66 -10.45
N LYS A 122 21.72 46.25 -11.71
CA LYS A 122 21.10 47.01 -12.81
C LYS A 122 19.74 46.47 -13.27
N ASP A 123 19.08 45.65 -12.45
CA ASP A 123 17.74 45.15 -12.77
C ASP A 123 16.63 46.11 -12.37
N LYS A 124 15.54 46.08 -13.13
CA LYS A 124 14.33 46.87 -12.88
C LYS A 124 13.72 46.58 -11.50
N SER A 125 13.84 45.37 -10.98
CA SER A 125 13.32 44.94 -9.68
C SER A 125 13.92 45.73 -8.50
N ALA A 126 15.18 46.19 -8.62
CA ALA A 126 15.85 47.00 -7.60
C ALA A 126 15.14 48.36 -7.36
N ILE A 127 14.51 48.94 -8.39
CA ILE A 127 13.71 50.18 -8.29
C ILE A 127 12.57 50.00 -7.29
N TYR A 128 12.09 48.77 -7.14
CA TYR A 128 10.97 48.40 -6.28
C TYR A 128 11.41 47.77 -4.95
N ASN A 129 12.70 47.85 -4.61
CA ASN A 129 13.32 47.22 -3.43
C ASN A 129 13.12 45.69 -3.38
N LEU A 130 13.06 45.05 -4.55
CA LEU A 130 13.08 43.60 -4.65
C LEU A 130 14.54 43.15 -4.85
N ASP A 131 15.13 42.57 -3.82
CA ASP A 131 16.47 41.98 -3.87
C ASP A 131 16.36 40.53 -4.37
N LEU A 132 16.67 40.31 -5.65
CA LEU A 132 16.45 39.03 -6.34
C LEU A 132 17.72 38.56 -7.05
N PRO A 133 18.10 37.28 -6.92
CA PRO A 133 19.30 36.77 -7.57
C PRO A 133 19.13 36.66 -9.10
N VAL A 134 20.23 36.76 -9.83
CA VAL A 134 20.27 36.57 -11.30
C VAL A 134 19.67 35.22 -11.69
N GLY A 135 18.75 35.23 -12.64
CA GLY A 135 17.97 34.08 -13.09
C GLY A 135 16.59 33.96 -12.43
N SER A 136 16.22 34.89 -11.54
CA SER A 136 14.85 34.97 -11.02
C SER A 136 13.88 35.41 -12.12
N TRP A 137 12.70 34.80 -12.16
CA TRP A 137 11.62 35.19 -13.04
C TRP A 137 10.68 36.14 -12.32
N VAL A 138 10.53 37.35 -12.85
CA VAL A 138 9.72 38.42 -12.28
C VAL A 138 8.58 38.74 -13.23
N ILE A 139 7.40 38.95 -12.66
CA ILE A 139 6.19 39.28 -13.41
C ILE A 139 5.50 40.51 -12.83
N SER A 140 4.80 41.24 -13.70
CA SER A 140 3.82 42.25 -13.31
C SER A 140 2.43 41.76 -13.73
N MET A 141 1.51 41.73 -12.78
CA MET A 141 0.14 41.28 -12.98
C MET A 141 -0.82 42.45 -12.84
N LYS A 142 -1.69 42.62 -13.84
CA LYS A 142 -2.81 43.57 -13.80
C LYS A 142 -4.01 42.91 -13.14
N ILE A 143 -4.64 43.61 -12.21
CA ILE A 143 -5.80 43.15 -11.46
C ILE A 143 -6.98 44.06 -11.78
N GLU A 144 -7.94 43.55 -12.54
CA GLU A 144 -9.16 44.29 -12.88
C GLU A 144 -10.33 43.98 -11.94
N ASP A 145 -10.17 43.01 -11.04
CA ASP A 145 -11.12 42.70 -9.97
C ASP A 145 -11.06 43.75 -8.84
N ASP A 146 -12.17 44.46 -8.61
CA ASP A 146 -12.27 45.54 -7.63
C ASP A 146 -12.10 45.06 -6.18
N GLU A 147 -12.69 43.92 -5.82
CA GLU A 147 -12.67 43.40 -4.45
C GLU A 147 -11.28 42.91 -4.09
N LEU A 148 -10.66 42.14 -4.98
CA LEU A 148 -9.30 41.65 -4.82
C LEU A 148 -8.29 42.80 -4.76
N TRP A 149 -8.45 43.81 -5.63
CA TRP A 149 -7.59 44.98 -5.61
C TRP A 149 -7.66 45.74 -4.28
N GLN A 150 -8.86 45.91 -3.70
CA GLN A 150 -8.98 46.52 -2.36
C GLN A 150 -8.35 45.65 -1.27
N GLN A 151 -8.54 44.32 -1.31
CA GLN A 151 -7.93 43.39 -0.34
C GLN A 151 -6.39 43.45 -0.37
N ILE A 152 -5.79 43.58 -1.57
CA ILE A 152 -4.35 43.77 -1.74
C ILE A 152 -3.92 45.16 -1.25
N LYS A 153 -4.72 46.20 -1.53
CA LYS A 153 -4.43 47.56 -1.08
C LYS A 153 -4.44 47.71 0.43
N GLU A 154 -5.38 47.06 1.11
CA GLU A 154 -5.56 47.04 2.57
C GLU A 154 -4.43 46.26 3.28
N GLY A 155 -3.63 45.49 2.54
CA GLY A 155 -2.26 45.16 2.89
C GLY A 155 -2.08 44.08 3.95
N LYS A 156 -2.98 43.09 4.03
CA LYS A 156 -2.89 42.03 5.07
C LYS A 156 -3.09 40.61 4.59
N LYS A 157 -3.67 40.39 3.41
CA LYS A 157 -3.99 39.05 2.94
C LYS A 157 -2.95 38.53 1.97
N TYR A 158 -2.91 39.03 0.74
CA TYR A 158 -2.03 38.49 -0.31
C TYR A 158 -0.66 39.15 -0.34
N THR A 159 0.40 38.34 -0.32
CA THR A 159 1.78 38.83 -0.18
C THR A 159 2.72 38.41 -1.31
N GLY A 160 2.35 37.46 -2.18
CA GLY A 160 3.21 37.06 -3.29
C GLY A 160 2.53 36.23 -4.39
N PHE A 161 3.36 35.74 -5.31
CA PHE A 161 2.95 34.85 -6.41
C PHE A 161 3.39 33.40 -6.17
N SER A 162 2.65 32.46 -6.73
CA SER A 162 2.96 31.03 -6.77
C SER A 162 2.67 30.47 -8.16
N ILE A 163 3.43 29.48 -8.63
CA ILE A 163 3.35 29.00 -10.02
C ILE A 163 2.73 27.61 -10.11
N GLU A 164 1.72 27.48 -10.97
CA GLU A 164 0.99 26.24 -11.21
C GLU A 164 1.52 25.52 -12.42
N GLY A 165 1.93 24.25 -12.30
CA GLY A 165 2.44 23.52 -13.45
C GLY A 165 3.00 22.15 -13.16
N TYR A 166 3.19 21.39 -14.23
CA TYR A 166 3.78 20.06 -14.22
C TYR A 166 5.28 20.14 -14.55
N PHE A 167 6.10 19.54 -13.69
CA PHE A 167 7.56 19.47 -13.85
C PHE A 167 8.08 18.05 -13.57
N ALA A 168 9.05 17.61 -14.36
CA ALA A 168 9.72 16.32 -14.21
C ALA A 168 10.95 16.43 -13.28
N ASP A 169 11.40 15.30 -12.73
CA ASP A 169 12.64 15.22 -11.95
C ASP A 169 13.84 15.03 -12.90
N ARG A 170 14.89 15.85 -12.81
CA ARG A 170 16.09 15.78 -13.65
C ARG A 170 16.79 14.42 -13.58
N ALA A 171 16.73 13.74 -12.43
CA ALA A 171 17.26 12.39 -12.28
C ALA A 171 16.45 11.32 -13.06
N LYS A 172 15.19 11.63 -13.41
CA LYS A 172 14.37 10.81 -14.31
C LYS A 172 14.65 11.12 -15.78
N VAL A 173 14.89 12.39 -16.13
CA VAL A 173 15.18 12.78 -17.53
C VAL A 173 16.61 12.40 -17.94
N GLN A 174 17.58 12.40 -17.02
CA GLN A 174 18.97 11.98 -17.32
C GLN A 174 19.20 10.46 -17.35
N LYS A 175 18.16 9.64 -17.20
CA LYS A 175 18.30 8.18 -17.25
C LYS A 175 17.38 7.61 -18.31
N ASP A 176 17.95 6.77 -19.15
CA ASP A 176 17.37 5.79 -20.08
C ASP A 176 16.23 4.93 -19.44
N SER A 177 15.15 5.55 -18.97
CA SER A 177 14.32 4.99 -17.89
C SER A 177 13.37 3.90 -18.33
N THR A 178 12.99 3.83 -19.61
CA THR A 178 11.93 2.91 -20.04
C THR A 178 12.46 1.48 -20.14
N GLU A 179 13.65 1.25 -20.69
CA GLU A 179 14.21 -0.10 -20.80
C GLU A 179 14.65 -0.67 -19.44
N GLN A 180 15.28 0.14 -18.58
CA GLN A 180 15.74 -0.35 -17.28
C GLN A 180 14.60 -0.56 -16.28
N GLU A 181 13.57 0.31 -16.27
CA GLU A 181 12.41 0.11 -15.40
C GLU A 181 11.50 -1.01 -15.90
N MET A 182 11.30 -1.14 -17.23
CA MET A 182 10.62 -2.31 -17.79
C MET A 182 11.39 -3.59 -17.47
N ALA A 183 12.71 -3.61 -17.66
CA ALA A 183 13.54 -4.75 -17.30
C ALA A 183 13.45 -5.08 -15.81
N ALA A 184 13.38 -4.08 -14.91
CA ALA A 184 13.23 -4.32 -13.48
C ALA A 184 11.86 -4.91 -13.11
N ILE A 185 10.78 -4.45 -13.72
CA ILE A 185 9.42 -5.00 -13.53
C ILE A 185 9.35 -6.42 -14.08
N GLU A 186 9.97 -6.65 -15.23
CA GLU A 186 10.07 -7.94 -15.88
C GLU A 186 10.91 -8.93 -15.08
N GLU A 187 12.04 -8.49 -14.52
CA GLU A 187 12.88 -9.30 -13.63
C GLU A 187 12.09 -9.69 -12.36
N GLN A 188 11.32 -8.76 -11.80
CA GLN A 188 10.42 -9.03 -10.68
C GLN A 188 9.29 -10.03 -11.03
N GLU A 189 8.72 -9.95 -12.23
CA GLU A 189 7.73 -10.92 -12.73
C GLU A 189 8.36 -12.28 -13.03
N ALA A 190 9.54 -12.33 -13.65
CA ALA A 190 10.27 -13.56 -13.91
C ALA A 190 10.61 -14.27 -12.59
N GLN A 191 11.10 -13.51 -11.61
CA GLN A 191 11.38 -14.01 -10.26
C GLN A 191 10.11 -14.52 -9.56
N TYR A 192 8.97 -13.86 -9.75
CA TYR A 192 7.69 -14.32 -9.23
C TYR A 192 7.18 -15.59 -9.91
N MET A 193 7.30 -15.69 -11.24
CA MET A 193 6.95 -16.90 -11.99
C MET A 193 7.83 -18.09 -11.56
N LEU A 194 9.13 -17.88 -11.37
CA LEU A 194 10.04 -18.88 -10.82
C LEU A 194 9.65 -19.32 -9.40
N ASN A 195 9.24 -18.37 -8.56
CA ASN A 195 8.73 -18.67 -7.22
C ASN A 195 7.41 -19.45 -7.27
N ASN A 196 6.50 -19.15 -8.20
CA ASN A 196 5.25 -19.89 -8.40
C ASN A 196 5.53 -21.33 -8.84
N ILE A 197 6.39 -21.52 -9.84
CA ILE A 197 6.80 -22.86 -10.30
C ILE A 197 7.43 -23.65 -9.15
N THR A 198 8.31 -23.01 -8.36
CA THR A 198 8.94 -23.64 -7.19
C THR A 198 7.92 -24.02 -6.12
N ALA A 199 6.94 -23.15 -5.85
CA ALA A 199 5.88 -23.40 -4.87
C ALA A 199 4.93 -24.53 -5.29
N ILE A 200 4.65 -24.65 -6.59
CA ILE A 200 3.87 -25.74 -7.18
C ILE A 200 4.62 -27.07 -7.05
N ILE A 201 5.93 -27.09 -7.37
CA ILE A 201 6.79 -28.27 -7.25
C ILE A 201 6.88 -28.76 -5.80
N LYS A 202 6.97 -27.83 -4.82
CA LYS A 202 7.08 -28.18 -3.40
C LYS A 202 5.77 -28.69 -2.76
N LYS A 203 4.62 -28.65 -3.47
CA LYS A 203 3.27 -29.11 -3.05
C LYS A 203 2.73 -28.52 -1.73
N ASP A 204 3.49 -27.68 -1.02
CA ASP A 204 3.14 -27.07 0.27
C ASP A 204 2.91 -25.53 0.18
N GLY A 205 3.10 -24.96 -1.01
CA GLY A 205 2.88 -23.54 -1.32
C GLY A 205 3.94 -22.58 -0.79
N ARG A 206 5.16 -23.06 -0.49
CA ARG A 206 6.26 -22.23 0.04
C ARG A 206 7.30 -21.87 -1.01
N THR A 207 7.79 -20.62 -0.97
CA THR A 207 8.90 -20.13 -1.80
C THR A 207 10.25 -20.70 -1.32
N LYS A 208 11.35 -20.41 -2.05
CA LYS A 208 12.73 -20.75 -1.59
C LYS A 208 13.06 -20.13 -0.23
N THR A 209 12.46 -18.99 0.12
CA THR A 209 12.64 -18.26 1.38
C THR A 209 11.70 -18.72 2.50
N GLY A 210 10.87 -19.74 2.28
CA GLY A 210 9.98 -20.31 3.31
C GLY A 210 8.67 -19.53 3.56
N LYS A 211 8.46 -18.39 2.89
CA LYS A 211 7.18 -17.66 2.92
C LYS A 211 6.10 -18.46 2.19
N LYS A 212 4.92 -18.55 2.80
CA LYS A 212 3.75 -19.22 2.20
C LYS A 212 3.05 -18.23 1.27
N MET A 213 3.03 -18.50 -0.03
CA MET A 213 2.27 -17.67 -0.98
C MET A 213 0.78 -17.97 -0.87
N VAL A 214 -0.03 -16.92 -0.84
CA VAL A 214 -1.49 -17.00 -0.91
C VAL A 214 -1.86 -16.77 -2.36
N LEU A 215 -2.20 -17.85 -3.07
CA LEU A 215 -2.57 -17.82 -4.50
C LEU A 215 -4.03 -17.39 -4.66
N GLU A 216 -4.39 -16.21 -4.17
CA GLU A 216 -5.65 -15.58 -4.58
C GLU A 216 -5.55 -15.28 -6.07
N SER A 217 -6.31 -16.01 -6.89
CA SER A 217 -6.22 -15.98 -8.35
C SER A 217 -7.57 -15.61 -8.97
N PHE A 218 -7.54 -14.74 -9.98
CA PHE A 218 -8.71 -14.08 -10.57
C PHE A 218 -8.73 -14.32 -12.08
N SER A 219 -9.87 -14.72 -12.63
CA SER A 219 -10.08 -14.98 -14.06
C SER A 219 -11.30 -14.24 -14.62
N ASP A 220 -11.80 -13.26 -13.88
CA ASP A 220 -13.02 -12.50 -14.17
C ASP A 220 -12.76 -11.22 -14.99
N TYR A 221 -11.57 -11.08 -15.57
CA TYR A 221 -11.29 -10.01 -16.52
C TYR A 221 -12.18 -10.09 -17.78
N PRO A 222 -12.59 -8.93 -18.31
CA PRO A 222 -13.55 -8.86 -19.40
C PRO A 222 -12.94 -9.33 -20.73
N SER A 223 -13.79 -9.63 -21.71
CA SER A 223 -13.37 -10.05 -23.06
C SER A 223 -12.46 -9.03 -23.74
N GLY A 224 -12.60 -7.74 -23.44
CA GLY A 224 -11.69 -6.70 -23.94
C GLY A 224 -10.22 -6.95 -23.58
N VAL A 225 -9.94 -7.41 -22.35
CA VAL A 225 -8.56 -7.77 -21.92
C VAL A 225 -8.05 -8.96 -22.74
N THR A 226 -8.90 -9.97 -22.92
CA THR A 226 -8.58 -11.18 -23.69
C THR A 226 -8.34 -10.86 -25.17
N ASN A 227 -9.17 -9.99 -25.76
CA ASN A 227 -9.07 -9.60 -27.16
C ASN A 227 -7.83 -8.75 -27.42
N ASN A 228 -7.51 -7.81 -26.53
CA ASN A 228 -6.29 -7.02 -26.62
C ASN A 228 -5.03 -7.89 -26.52
N ALA A 229 -5.01 -8.85 -25.57
CA ALA A 229 -3.90 -9.78 -25.46
C ALA A 229 -3.73 -10.63 -26.73
N LYS A 230 -4.83 -11.11 -27.34
CA LYS A 230 -4.79 -11.82 -28.63
C LYS A 230 -4.27 -10.92 -29.76
N LYS A 231 -4.74 -9.67 -29.85
CA LYS A 231 -4.27 -8.68 -30.83
C LYS A 231 -2.77 -8.43 -30.66
N GLY A 232 -2.30 -8.21 -29.44
CA GLY A 232 -0.88 -8.02 -29.14
C GLY A 232 -0.01 -9.22 -29.54
N ILE A 233 -0.48 -10.47 -29.32
CA ILE A 233 0.23 -11.68 -29.74
C ILE A 233 0.37 -11.75 -31.27
N ASP A 234 -0.71 -11.44 -31.99
CA ASP A 234 -0.73 -11.44 -33.46
C ASP A 234 0.23 -10.37 -34.02
N LEU A 235 0.14 -9.13 -33.51
CA LEU A 235 1.03 -8.04 -33.91
C LEU A 235 2.50 -8.34 -33.60
N ASN A 236 2.79 -8.87 -32.40
CA ASN A 236 4.14 -9.26 -32.02
C ASN A 236 4.69 -10.34 -32.96
N SER A 237 3.86 -11.28 -33.40
CA SER A 237 4.27 -12.32 -34.35
C SER A 237 4.57 -11.76 -35.73
N LYS A 238 3.81 -10.75 -36.18
CA LYS A 238 4.02 -10.06 -37.48
C LYS A 238 5.34 -9.27 -37.53
N VAL A 239 5.78 -8.71 -36.40
CA VAL A 239 7.10 -8.04 -36.28
C VAL A 239 8.22 -8.97 -35.83
N ASN A 240 8.12 -10.26 -36.15
CA ASN A 240 9.12 -11.28 -35.82
C ASN A 240 9.48 -11.37 -34.32
N ASN A 241 8.51 -11.13 -33.44
CA ASN A 241 8.60 -11.23 -31.99
C ASN A 241 9.64 -10.33 -31.30
N LYS A 242 10.05 -9.23 -31.96
CA LYS A 242 11.09 -8.32 -31.48
C LYS A 242 10.64 -7.40 -30.33
N CYS A 243 9.36 -7.06 -30.28
CA CYS A 243 8.85 -5.95 -29.49
C CYS A 243 8.45 -6.26 -28.04
N ALA A 244 8.67 -7.50 -27.57
CA ALA A 244 8.23 -7.91 -26.23
C ALA A 244 9.13 -8.98 -25.61
N THR A 245 9.24 -8.92 -24.29
CA THR A 245 9.97 -9.90 -23.49
C THR A 245 9.17 -11.19 -23.29
N ASP A 246 9.87 -12.24 -22.86
CA ASP A 246 9.25 -13.55 -22.62
C ASP A 246 8.16 -13.47 -21.54
N VAL A 247 8.33 -12.59 -20.55
CA VAL A 247 7.34 -12.33 -19.50
C VAL A 247 6.07 -11.72 -20.10
N GLY A 248 6.20 -10.67 -20.91
CA GLY A 248 5.06 -10.06 -21.60
C GLY A 248 4.33 -11.05 -22.52
N LYS A 249 5.08 -11.88 -23.25
CA LYS A 249 4.54 -12.95 -24.12
C LYS A 249 3.77 -14.01 -23.32
N ILE A 250 4.33 -14.49 -22.20
CA ILE A 250 3.67 -15.46 -21.31
C ILE A 250 2.41 -14.86 -20.70
N ARG A 251 2.47 -13.60 -20.24
CA ARG A 251 1.32 -12.88 -19.67
C ARG A 251 0.20 -12.76 -20.69
N ALA A 252 0.52 -12.38 -21.92
CA ALA A 252 -0.45 -12.27 -23.00
C ALA A 252 -1.12 -13.62 -23.29
N GLN A 253 -0.36 -14.72 -23.35
CA GLN A 253 -0.95 -16.05 -23.53
C GLN A 253 -1.87 -16.43 -22.37
N GLN A 254 -1.50 -16.08 -21.14
CA GLN A 254 -2.34 -16.33 -19.96
C GLN A 254 -3.67 -15.57 -20.04
N LEU A 255 -3.63 -14.28 -20.40
CA LEU A 255 -4.80 -13.42 -20.56
C LEU A 255 -5.68 -13.86 -21.75
N ALA A 256 -5.07 -14.21 -22.88
CA ALA A 256 -5.75 -14.69 -24.08
C ALA A 256 -6.53 -16.01 -23.84
N GLN A 257 -6.02 -16.86 -22.93
CA GLN A 257 -6.64 -18.14 -22.56
C GLN A 257 -7.60 -18.03 -21.36
N LYS A 258 -7.85 -16.81 -20.85
CA LYS A 258 -8.68 -16.56 -19.68
C LYS A 258 -8.24 -17.32 -18.42
N LYS A 259 -6.93 -17.59 -18.29
CA LYS A 259 -6.35 -18.27 -17.14
C LYS A 259 -6.32 -17.36 -15.91
N PRO A 260 -6.47 -17.91 -14.69
CA PRO A 260 -6.48 -17.12 -13.47
C PRO A 260 -5.11 -16.47 -13.20
N ILE A 261 -5.11 -15.23 -12.71
CA ILE A 261 -3.92 -14.41 -12.39
C ILE A 261 -3.97 -13.93 -10.94
N SER A 262 -2.82 -13.83 -10.27
CA SER A 262 -2.77 -13.48 -8.85
C SER A 262 -2.98 -11.99 -8.56
N LYS A 263 -3.35 -11.65 -7.33
CA LYS A 263 -3.44 -10.27 -6.83
C LYS A 263 -2.18 -9.44 -7.12
N GLU A 264 -1.00 -10.00 -6.86
CA GLU A 264 0.30 -9.36 -7.11
C GLU A 264 0.57 -9.14 -8.61
N THR A 265 0.02 -10.02 -9.45
CA THR A 265 0.06 -9.84 -10.90
C THR A 265 -0.86 -8.71 -11.32
N ILE A 266 -2.05 -8.59 -10.73
CA ILE A 266 -2.98 -7.48 -11.04
C ILE A 266 -2.35 -6.14 -10.65
N LYS A 267 -1.67 -6.03 -9.51
CA LYS A 267 -0.88 -4.85 -9.13
C LYS A 267 0.16 -4.47 -10.17
N ARG A 268 0.88 -5.46 -10.70
CA ARG A 268 1.92 -5.25 -11.71
C ARG A 268 1.34 -4.92 -13.08
N MET A 269 0.21 -5.53 -13.45
CA MET A 269 -0.55 -5.15 -14.63
C MET A 269 -0.98 -3.68 -14.56
N TYR A 270 -1.57 -3.25 -13.44
CA TYR A 270 -1.95 -1.84 -13.23
C TYR A 270 -0.75 -0.91 -13.31
N SER A 271 0.34 -1.24 -12.61
CA SER A 271 1.56 -0.44 -12.58
C SER A 271 2.25 -0.33 -13.95
N PHE A 272 2.33 -1.44 -14.71
CA PHE A 272 2.88 -1.42 -16.07
C PHE A 272 1.98 -0.61 -17.01
N LEU A 273 0.68 -0.91 -17.06
CA LEU A 273 -0.27 -0.28 -17.97
C LEU A 273 -0.51 1.21 -17.66
N SER A 274 -0.32 1.66 -16.42
CA SER A 274 -0.45 3.09 -16.09
C SER A 274 0.68 3.92 -16.69
N ARG A 275 1.89 3.34 -16.81
CA ARG A 275 3.05 4.01 -17.42
C ARG A 275 3.10 3.81 -18.93
N ALA A 276 2.91 2.57 -19.38
CA ALA A 276 2.99 2.22 -20.80
C ALA A 276 1.84 2.78 -21.64
N ALA A 277 0.85 3.45 -21.03
CA ALA A 277 -0.23 4.12 -21.74
C ALA A 277 0.25 5.30 -22.59
N GLU A 278 1.32 5.96 -22.17
CA GLU A 278 1.95 7.08 -22.90
C GLU A 278 2.54 6.64 -24.24
N TYR A 279 3.09 5.42 -24.31
CA TYR A 279 3.67 4.84 -25.52
C TYR A 279 2.67 4.00 -26.34
N TYR A 280 1.38 4.08 -26.02
CA TYR A 280 0.33 3.38 -26.77
C TYR A 280 -0.23 4.31 -27.85
N ASP A 281 0.06 3.98 -29.10
CA ASP A 281 -0.58 4.59 -30.26
C ASP A 281 -1.54 3.58 -30.90
N GLU A 282 -2.81 3.98 -31.04
CA GLU A 282 -3.83 3.15 -31.68
C GLU A 282 -3.66 3.08 -33.21
N GLY A 283 -2.98 4.06 -33.81
CA GLY A 283 -2.64 4.13 -35.22
C GLY A 283 -1.43 3.28 -35.61
N ASP A 284 -0.43 3.18 -34.75
CA ASP A 284 0.79 2.42 -35.01
C ASP A 284 0.74 1.00 -34.41
N ASN A 285 0.42 0.02 -35.25
CA ASN A 285 0.36 -1.40 -34.87
C ASN A 285 1.71 -2.14 -34.97
N GLU A 286 2.79 -1.47 -35.40
CA GLU A 286 4.14 -2.04 -35.48
C GLU A 286 5.05 -1.53 -34.35
N ALA A 287 4.71 -0.39 -33.73
CA ALA A 287 5.41 0.15 -32.57
C ALA A 287 5.48 -0.84 -31.41
N CYS A 288 6.68 -0.99 -30.85
CA CYS A 288 6.88 -1.90 -29.73
C CYS A 288 6.13 -1.49 -28.45
N GLY A 289 5.92 -0.18 -28.24
CA GLY A 289 5.08 0.36 -27.16
C GLY A 289 3.63 -0.13 -27.27
N THR A 290 3.02 0.04 -28.44
CA THR A 290 1.66 -0.43 -28.74
C THR A 290 1.52 -1.95 -28.57
N ILE A 291 2.46 -2.72 -29.12
CA ILE A 291 2.45 -4.19 -29.04
C ILE A 291 2.55 -4.64 -27.58
N SER A 292 3.52 -4.11 -26.83
CA SER A 292 3.72 -4.44 -25.41
C SER A 292 2.52 -4.04 -24.55
N TYR A 293 1.93 -2.88 -24.80
CA TYR A 293 0.74 -2.43 -24.10
C TYR A 293 -0.45 -3.39 -24.31
N LEU A 294 -0.66 -3.84 -25.54
CA LEU A 294 -1.71 -4.78 -25.88
C LEU A 294 -1.49 -6.17 -25.29
N LEU A 295 -0.24 -6.65 -25.24
CA LEU A 295 0.12 -7.94 -24.63
C LEU A 295 -0.29 -8.02 -23.14
N TRP A 296 -0.27 -6.89 -22.43
CA TRP A 296 -0.71 -6.78 -21.05
C TRP A 296 -2.23 -6.53 -20.88
N GLY A 297 -2.98 -6.44 -21.98
CA GLY A 297 -4.44 -6.27 -21.98
C GLY A 297 -4.93 -4.88 -22.38
N GLY A 298 -4.01 -3.95 -22.68
CA GLY A 298 -4.30 -2.59 -23.16
C GLY A 298 -5.19 -1.75 -22.23
N LYS A 299 -5.90 -0.77 -22.78
CA LYS A 299 -6.81 0.13 -22.04
C LYS A 299 -7.85 -0.65 -21.20
N ALA A 300 -8.31 -1.79 -21.71
CA ALA A 300 -9.23 -2.68 -20.99
C ALA A 300 -8.56 -3.35 -19.77
N GLY A 301 -7.29 -3.74 -19.90
CA GLY A 301 -6.47 -4.28 -18.82
C GLY A 301 -6.21 -3.25 -17.73
N LEU A 302 -5.94 -2.00 -18.12
CA LEU A 302 -5.71 -0.90 -17.19
C LEU A 302 -6.94 -0.67 -16.31
N ARG A 303 -8.09 -0.41 -16.93
CA ARG A 303 -9.36 -0.17 -16.23
C ARG A 303 -9.78 -1.34 -15.34
N TRP A 304 -9.64 -2.58 -15.84
CA TRP A 304 -10.00 -3.76 -15.05
C TRP A 304 -9.06 -3.96 -13.86
N SER A 305 -7.75 -3.82 -14.07
CA SER A 305 -6.77 -4.01 -12.98
C SER A 305 -6.93 -2.95 -11.90
N GLU A 306 -7.15 -1.68 -12.27
CA GLU A 306 -7.47 -0.60 -11.33
C GLU A 306 -8.73 -0.90 -10.52
N SER A 307 -9.85 -1.19 -11.21
CA SER A 307 -11.13 -1.51 -10.56
C SER A 307 -11.01 -2.72 -9.63
N LYS A 308 -10.27 -3.75 -10.05
CA LYS A 308 -10.05 -4.95 -9.24
C LYS A 308 -9.19 -4.66 -8.01
N LEU A 309 -8.22 -3.78 -8.09
CA LEU A 309 -7.39 -3.39 -6.94
C LEU A 309 -8.15 -2.50 -5.95
N LYS A 310 -9.03 -1.62 -6.44
CA LYS A 310 -10.00 -0.89 -5.59
C LYS A 310 -10.94 -1.88 -4.88
N GLU A 311 -11.50 -2.87 -5.58
CA GLU A 311 -12.32 -3.93 -4.98
C GLU A 311 -11.57 -4.72 -3.90
N LEU A 312 -10.27 -4.95 -4.10
CA LEU A 312 -9.42 -5.70 -3.18
C LEU A 312 -8.84 -4.85 -2.03
N GLY A 313 -9.18 -3.56 -1.95
CA GLY A 313 -8.70 -2.63 -0.93
C GLY A 313 -7.19 -2.38 -0.99
N GLU A 314 -6.59 -2.50 -2.18
CA GLU A 314 -5.16 -2.27 -2.40
C GLU A 314 -4.84 -0.89 -2.97
N ILE A 315 -5.88 -0.17 -3.39
CA ILE A 315 -5.85 1.24 -3.74
C ILE A 315 -6.84 1.88 -2.77
N ASN A 316 -6.39 2.83 -1.96
CA ASN A 316 -7.26 3.56 -1.04
C ASN A 316 -8.23 4.41 -1.87
N LEU A 317 -9.53 4.33 -1.55
CA LEU A 317 -10.52 5.29 -2.03
C LEU A 317 -10.24 6.62 -1.34
N ALA A 318 -10.41 7.74 -2.06
CA ALA A 318 -10.16 9.05 -1.47
C ALA A 318 -11.22 9.33 -0.40
N SER A 319 -10.77 9.71 0.79
CA SER A 319 -11.62 10.35 1.78
C SER A 319 -10.98 11.68 2.14
N MET A 320 -11.67 12.77 1.85
CA MET A 320 -11.21 14.14 2.09
C MET A 320 -12.42 15.04 2.31
N VAL A 321 -12.30 15.99 3.23
CA VAL A 321 -13.26 17.11 3.33
C VAL A 321 -12.97 18.03 2.15
N VAL A 322 -14.00 18.31 1.33
CA VAL A 322 -13.84 19.20 0.17
C VAL A 322 -14.12 20.64 0.58
N ASP A 323 -15.18 20.85 1.37
CA ASP A 323 -15.48 22.12 2.02
C ASP A 323 -16.40 21.89 3.25
N ASP A 324 -16.91 22.98 3.84
CA ASP A 324 -17.83 22.90 4.99
C ASP A 324 -19.17 22.20 4.71
N ASN A 325 -19.54 22.09 3.44
CA ASN A 325 -20.83 21.62 2.95
C ASN A 325 -20.80 20.18 2.42
N PHE A 326 -19.65 19.72 1.92
CA PHE A 326 -19.49 18.36 1.44
C PHE A 326 -18.08 17.79 1.61
N ALA A 327 -18.04 16.49 1.86
CA ALA A 327 -16.84 15.67 1.90
C ALA A 327 -16.95 14.55 0.87
N ILE A 328 -15.82 14.06 0.41
CA ILE A 328 -15.74 12.79 -0.32
C ILE A 328 -15.37 11.74 0.72
N ILE A 329 -16.21 10.73 0.89
CA ILE A 329 -15.97 9.57 1.76
C ILE A 329 -16.14 8.33 0.89
N ASP A 330 -15.09 7.50 0.79
CA ASP A 330 -15.06 6.32 -0.09
C ASP A 330 -15.43 6.62 -1.58
N ASP A 331 -14.85 7.68 -2.17
CA ASP A 331 -15.15 8.18 -3.53
C ASP A 331 -16.62 8.62 -3.74
N ARG A 332 -17.36 8.95 -2.67
CA ARG A 332 -18.76 9.38 -2.76
C ARG A 332 -18.99 10.68 -1.98
N LEU A 333 -19.86 11.53 -2.52
CA LEU A 333 -20.28 12.77 -1.89
C LEU A 333 -21.09 12.50 -0.61
N ALA A 334 -20.62 13.08 0.48
CA ALA A 334 -21.27 13.22 1.77
C ALA A 334 -21.53 14.70 2.01
N TYR A 335 -22.65 15.04 2.63
CA TYR A 335 -23.09 16.42 2.85
C TYR A 335 -23.04 16.77 4.33
N SER A 336 -22.85 18.04 4.66
CA SER A 336 -22.82 18.49 6.05
C SER A 336 -24.21 18.54 6.70
N THR A 337 -25.28 18.46 5.89
CA THR A 337 -26.66 18.48 6.38
C THR A 337 -27.48 17.29 5.88
N GLN A 338 -28.34 16.80 6.77
CA GLN A 338 -29.31 15.73 6.48
C GLN A 338 -30.25 16.10 5.32
N GLU A 339 -30.78 17.32 5.32
CA GLU A 339 -31.74 17.80 4.32
C GLU A 339 -31.16 17.74 2.90
N LYS A 340 -29.88 18.09 2.75
CA LYS A 340 -29.18 18.01 1.46
C LYS A 340 -28.95 16.56 1.02
N ALA A 341 -28.60 15.68 1.96
CA ALA A 341 -28.45 14.26 1.69
C ALA A 341 -29.77 13.62 1.23
N GLU A 342 -30.91 13.98 1.84
CA GLU A 342 -32.25 13.51 1.48
C GLU A 342 -32.76 14.07 0.14
N GLU A 343 -32.48 15.35 -0.15
CA GLU A 343 -32.75 15.96 -1.45
C GLU A 343 -32.01 15.20 -2.57
N MET A 344 -30.72 14.92 -2.34
CA MET A 344 -29.89 14.20 -3.29
C MET A 344 -30.26 12.73 -3.40
N ALA A 345 -30.77 12.11 -2.32
CA ALA A 345 -31.30 10.76 -2.36
C ALA A 345 -32.47 10.65 -3.34
N LYS A 346 -33.41 11.61 -3.30
CA LYS A 346 -34.54 11.68 -4.24
C LYS A 346 -34.08 11.85 -5.68
N ASN A 347 -33.07 12.70 -5.92
CA ASN A 347 -32.50 12.92 -7.25
C ASN A 347 -31.82 11.67 -7.83
N ILE A 348 -31.26 10.81 -6.98
CA ILE A 348 -30.54 9.58 -7.37
C ILE A 348 -31.47 8.36 -7.35
N GLY A 349 -32.74 8.52 -6.94
CA GLY A 349 -33.75 7.45 -6.94
C GLY A 349 -33.67 6.51 -5.73
N CYS A 350 -33.21 7.00 -4.58
CA CYS A 350 -33.19 6.27 -3.31
C CYS A 350 -33.86 7.10 -2.19
N GLU A 351 -34.18 6.46 -1.07
CA GLU A 351 -34.84 7.11 0.07
C GLU A 351 -33.87 7.23 1.26
N GLY A 352 -34.05 8.30 2.05
CA GLY A 352 -33.33 8.60 3.29
C GLY A 352 -31.84 8.90 3.12
N PHE A 353 -31.11 8.81 4.24
CA PHE A 353 -29.69 9.11 4.37
C PHE A 353 -29.09 8.25 5.48
N HIS A 354 -27.78 8.23 5.62
CA HIS A 354 -27.11 7.72 6.82
C HIS A 354 -25.85 8.54 7.10
N VAL A 355 -25.28 8.34 8.29
CA VAL A 355 -24.23 9.21 8.84
C VAL A 355 -22.89 8.48 8.89
N HIS A 356 -21.82 9.21 8.56
CA HIS A 356 -20.43 8.82 8.76
C HIS A 356 -19.72 9.87 9.61
N GLU A 357 -18.81 9.40 10.47
CA GLU A 357 -17.94 10.28 11.26
C GLU A 357 -16.58 10.34 10.57
N PHE A 358 -16.17 11.53 10.12
CA PHE A 358 -14.91 11.75 9.43
C PHE A 358 -14.33 13.11 9.85
N GLU A 359 -13.08 13.11 10.29
CA GLU A 359 -12.39 14.28 10.89
C GLU A 359 -13.21 14.96 12.00
N ASP A 360 -13.72 14.14 12.93
CA ASP A 360 -14.49 14.59 14.11
C ASP A 360 -15.78 15.40 13.77
N LYS A 361 -16.26 15.30 12.52
CA LYS A 361 -17.52 15.88 12.04
C LYS A 361 -18.44 14.79 11.48
N GLU A 362 -19.74 14.93 11.73
CA GLU A 362 -20.77 14.06 11.15
C GLU A 362 -21.10 14.51 9.72
N TRP A 363 -21.07 13.56 8.79
CA TRP A 363 -21.40 13.75 7.38
C TRP A 363 -22.56 12.84 6.97
N PHE A 364 -23.50 13.41 6.22
CA PHE A 364 -24.75 12.80 5.80
C PHE A 364 -24.66 12.38 4.34
N MET A 365 -24.69 11.08 4.08
CA MET A 365 -24.62 10.55 2.72
C MET A 365 -26.01 10.18 2.20
N PRO A 366 -26.33 10.44 0.92
CA PRO A 366 -27.61 10.06 0.33
C PRO A 366 -27.87 8.55 0.38
N CYS A 367 -29.15 8.19 0.50
CA CYS A 367 -29.70 6.84 0.68
C CYS A 367 -29.54 6.30 2.11
N GLU A 368 -30.58 5.64 2.66
CA GLU A 368 -30.57 4.99 3.99
C GLU A 368 -29.42 3.99 4.16
N THR A 369 -29.00 3.38 3.05
CA THR A 369 -27.82 2.52 2.98
C THR A 369 -27.17 2.70 1.63
N HIS A 370 -25.85 2.62 1.57
CA HIS A 370 -25.19 2.28 0.32
C HIS A 370 -24.82 0.80 0.30
N GLU A 371 -25.29 0.09 -0.74
CA GLU A 371 -24.62 -1.12 -1.15
C GLU A 371 -23.26 -0.73 -1.78
N LEU A 372 -22.21 -0.66 -0.95
CA LEU A 372 -20.91 -1.12 -1.43
C LEU A 372 -21.20 -2.48 -2.04
N LYS A 373 -21.07 -2.63 -3.37
CA LYS A 373 -21.39 -3.87 -4.08
C LYS A 373 -20.85 -4.99 -3.23
N LYS A 374 -21.77 -5.69 -2.57
CA LYS A 374 -21.46 -6.67 -1.56
C LYS A 374 -20.65 -7.72 -2.29
N TYR A 375 -19.32 -7.69 -2.19
CA TYR A 375 -18.52 -8.72 -2.85
C TYR A 375 -19.07 -10.05 -2.35
N LYS A 376 -19.58 -10.85 -3.28
CA LYS A 376 -20.25 -12.10 -2.95
C LYS A 376 -19.14 -13.04 -2.53
N CYS A 377 -19.02 -13.26 -1.23
CA CYS A 377 -18.05 -14.21 -0.74
C CYS A 377 -18.31 -15.60 -1.35
N PRO A 378 -17.26 -16.30 -1.83
CA PRO A 378 -17.39 -17.65 -2.34
C PRO A 378 -18.10 -18.57 -1.33
N LYS A 379 -18.78 -19.60 -1.83
CA LYS A 379 -19.49 -20.58 -1.00
C LYS A 379 -18.54 -21.13 0.08
N GLY A 380 -18.84 -20.87 1.36
CA GLY A 380 -17.98 -21.23 2.50
C GLY A 380 -17.16 -20.08 3.11
N TYR A 381 -17.40 -18.82 2.71
CA TYR A 381 -16.79 -17.62 3.28
C TYR A 381 -17.88 -16.64 3.77
N LYS A 382 -17.61 -15.88 4.83
CA LYS A 382 -18.44 -14.80 5.38
C LYS A 382 -17.68 -13.47 5.36
N LYS A 383 -18.41 -12.36 5.36
CA LYS A 383 -17.82 -11.02 5.40
C LYS A 383 -17.25 -10.72 6.78
N ASP A 384 -16.09 -10.09 6.82
CA ASP A 384 -15.48 -9.48 8.00
C ASP A 384 -15.46 -7.96 7.75
N TYR A 385 -16.44 -7.27 8.34
CA TYR A 385 -16.70 -5.85 8.09
C TYR A 385 -15.63 -4.92 8.67
N GLN A 386 -14.92 -5.32 9.73
CA GLN A 386 -13.82 -4.54 10.31
C GLN A 386 -12.52 -4.63 9.50
N LYS A 387 -12.42 -5.61 8.59
CA LYS A 387 -11.20 -5.88 7.81
C LYS A 387 -11.45 -5.86 6.32
N HIS A 388 -12.64 -5.41 5.90
CA HIS A 388 -13.11 -5.36 4.52
C HIS A 388 -12.74 -6.60 3.67
N LYS A 389 -12.89 -7.83 4.21
CA LYS A 389 -12.51 -9.07 3.50
C LYS A 389 -13.43 -10.28 3.70
N CYS A 390 -13.42 -11.21 2.74
CA CYS A 390 -14.01 -12.54 2.91
C CYS A 390 -13.15 -13.41 3.83
N VAL A 391 -13.67 -13.77 5.00
CA VAL A 391 -13.05 -14.75 5.89
C VAL A 391 -13.77 -16.08 5.75
N LYS A 392 -13.04 -17.20 5.80
CA LYS A 392 -13.65 -18.54 5.71
C LYS A 392 -14.71 -18.67 6.81
N LYS A 393 -15.94 -19.03 6.41
CA LYS A 393 -17.05 -19.28 7.31
C LYS A 393 -16.64 -20.47 8.18
N LYS A 394 -16.23 -20.17 9.42
CA LYS A 394 -16.07 -21.21 10.44
C LYS A 394 -17.49 -21.50 10.92
N ASP A 395 -18.03 -22.66 10.56
CA ASP A 395 -19.39 -23.09 10.89
C ASP A 395 -19.65 -23.35 12.39
N SER A 396 -18.85 -22.76 13.29
CA SER A 396 -18.98 -22.98 14.71
C SER A 396 -18.32 -21.85 15.50
N TYR A 397 -19.00 -20.71 15.61
CA TYR A 397 -18.87 -19.95 16.85
C TYR A 397 -19.99 -20.43 17.75
N ALA A 398 -19.63 -20.74 18.99
CA ALA A 398 -20.61 -21.14 19.98
C ALA A 398 -21.39 -19.89 20.40
N GLU A 399 -22.71 -19.99 20.41
CA GLU A 399 -23.59 -18.87 20.79
C GLU A 399 -23.25 -18.43 22.22
N ILE A 400 -23.23 -17.12 22.46
CA ILE A 400 -22.98 -16.55 23.79
C ILE A 400 -24.32 -16.13 24.36
N GLY A 401 -24.68 -16.66 25.53
CA GLY A 401 -25.90 -16.30 26.25
C GLY A 401 -25.78 -14.94 26.94
N GLU A 402 -26.91 -14.43 27.44
CA GLU A 402 -27.08 -13.06 27.96
C GLU A 402 -26.10 -12.65 29.08
N ARG A 403 -25.47 -13.61 29.77
CA ARG A 403 -24.44 -13.36 30.80
C ARG A 403 -23.01 -13.67 30.36
N GLY A 404 -22.74 -13.70 29.06
CA GLY A 404 -21.39 -13.93 28.51
C GLY A 404 -20.91 -15.39 28.53
N GLY A 405 -21.75 -16.33 29.00
CA GLY A 405 -21.46 -17.76 28.97
C GLY A 405 -21.77 -18.39 27.62
N ILE A 406 -20.91 -19.29 27.15
CA ILE A 406 -21.13 -20.01 25.89
C ILE A 406 -22.31 -20.99 26.04
N LYS A 407 -23.37 -20.81 25.24
CA LYS A 407 -24.54 -21.68 25.15
C LYS A 407 -24.12 -23.05 24.61
N LYS A 408 -24.46 -24.10 25.36
CA LYS A 408 -24.04 -25.48 25.08
C LYS A 408 -24.73 -25.98 23.81
N SER A 409 -23.95 -26.32 22.77
CA SER A 409 -24.51 -26.83 21.52
C SER A 409 -25.17 -28.21 21.72
N PRO A 410 -26.39 -28.44 21.21
CA PRO A 410 -27.03 -29.76 21.25
C PRO A 410 -26.23 -30.88 20.56
N LYS A 411 -25.33 -30.50 19.64
CA LYS A 411 -24.45 -31.42 18.89
C LYS A 411 -23.10 -31.67 19.59
N ALA A 412 -22.80 -30.99 20.68
CA ALA A 412 -21.53 -31.17 21.38
C ALA A 412 -21.57 -32.42 22.27
N PRO A 413 -20.62 -33.36 22.13
CA PRO A 413 -20.54 -34.51 23.02
C PRO A 413 -20.28 -34.07 24.47
N ALA A 414 -20.75 -34.86 25.43
CA ALA A 414 -20.46 -34.63 26.84
C ALA A 414 -18.96 -34.71 27.10
N SER A 415 -18.44 -34.02 28.12
CA SER A 415 -17.00 -33.91 28.38
C SER A 415 -16.29 -35.23 28.74
N GLY A 416 -17.03 -36.35 28.79
CA GLY A 416 -16.51 -37.70 28.98
C GLY A 416 -16.78 -38.65 27.82
N THR A 417 -17.34 -38.21 26.69
CA THR A 417 -17.68 -39.11 25.58
C THR A 417 -16.41 -39.61 24.87
N PRO A 418 -16.11 -40.93 24.88
CA PRO A 418 -14.92 -41.47 24.23
C PRO A 418 -15.01 -41.30 22.71
N ASN A 419 -13.93 -40.81 22.09
CA ASN A 419 -13.86 -40.66 20.64
C ASN A 419 -13.76 -42.04 19.96
N LYS A 420 -14.87 -42.50 19.38
CA LYS A 420 -14.96 -43.82 18.74
C LYS A 420 -14.12 -43.97 17.46
N ASN A 421 -13.70 -42.88 16.82
CA ASN A 421 -12.90 -42.90 15.60
C ASN A 421 -11.85 -41.77 15.62
N PRO A 422 -10.69 -41.95 16.28
CA PRO A 422 -9.64 -40.95 16.28
C PRO A 422 -9.09 -40.75 14.86
N LYS A 423 -9.53 -39.69 14.18
CA LYS A 423 -8.97 -39.29 12.87
C LYS A 423 -7.62 -38.60 13.08
N GLY A 424 -6.58 -39.41 13.05
CA GLY A 424 -5.19 -39.02 12.86
C GLY A 424 -4.38 -40.28 12.66
N LYS A 425 -3.57 -40.38 11.58
CA LYS A 425 -2.48 -41.37 11.56
C LYS A 425 -1.54 -40.96 12.69
N GLY A 426 -1.72 -41.55 13.87
CA GLY A 426 -0.92 -41.23 15.05
C GLY A 426 0.57 -41.41 14.74
N THR A 427 1.33 -40.33 14.83
CA THR A 427 2.81 -40.38 14.82
C THR A 427 3.36 -40.92 16.15
N ALA A 428 2.53 -41.01 17.18
CA ALA A 428 2.86 -41.62 18.46
C ALA A 428 2.56 -43.13 18.41
N LYS A 429 3.54 -43.96 18.03
CA LYS A 429 3.50 -45.41 18.23
C LYS A 429 4.38 -45.77 19.44
N GLY A 430 3.82 -46.43 20.47
CA GLY A 430 4.58 -46.92 21.63
C GLY A 430 3.86 -46.66 22.97
N ASP A 431 4.30 -47.34 24.04
CA ASP A 431 3.79 -47.10 25.39
C ASP A 431 4.59 -45.97 26.07
N ALA A 432 3.91 -44.86 26.39
CA ALA A 432 4.49 -43.70 27.07
C ALA A 432 4.20 -43.67 28.59
N SER A 433 3.71 -44.78 29.14
CA SER A 433 3.50 -44.98 30.58
C SER A 433 4.80 -44.94 31.37
N THR A 434 5.90 -45.40 30.77
CA THR A 434 7.22 -45.46 31.40
C THR A 434 8.29 -44.75 30.58
N SER A 435 9.44 -44.46 31.21
CA SER A 435 10.62 -43.84 30.58
C SER A 435 11.37 -44.77 29.62
N ARG A 436 10.97 -46.04 29.49
CA ARG A 436 11.67 -47.05 28.67
C ARG A 436 10.90 -47.47 27.41
N GLY A 437 9.60 -47.17 27.30
CA GLY A 437 8.72 -47.68 26.25
C GLY A 437 8.48 -46.77 25.04
N ALA A 438 8.92 -45.51 25.12
CA ALA A 438 8.57 -44.50 24.13
C ALA A 438 9.43 -44.56 22.85
N LYS A 439 8.80 -44.72 21.68
CA LYS A 439 9.47 -44.73 20.37
C LYS A 439 9.24 -43.40 19.65
N VAL A 440 10.33 -42.78 19.18
CA VAL A 440 10.32 -41.51 18.43
C VAL A 440 11.14 -41.66 17.13
N SER A 441 11.03 -40.70 16.21
CA SER A 441 11.84 -40.73 14.98
C SER A 441 13.33 -40.59 15.31
N LYS A 442 14.24 -41.15 14.48
CA LYS A 442 15.71 -41.00 14.66
C LYS A 442 16.14 -39.53 14.75
N LYS A 443 15.48 -38.66 13.98
CA LYS A 443 15.74 -37.21 13.98
C LYS A 443 15.35 -36.58 15.32
N ASP A 444 14.17 -36.90 15.83
CA ASP A 444 13.71 -36.39 17.13
C ASP A 444 14.55 -36.96 18.27
N GLU A 445 14.92 -38.24 18.20
CA GLU A 445 15.81 -38.89 19.17
C GLU A 445 17.15 -38.16 19.28
N THR A 446 17.77 -37.82 18.16
CA THR A 446 19.03 -37.05 18.16
C THR A 446 18.85 -35.67 18.83
N SER A 447 17.72 -35.01 18.57
CA SER A 447 17.40 -33.72 19.21
C SER A 447 17.15 -33.85 20.71
N LEU A 448 16.47 -34.91 21.16
CA LEU A 448 16.20 -35.18 22.57
C LEU A 448 17.47 -35.59 23.31
N GLN A 449 18.35 -36.36 22.67
CA GLN A 449 19.68 -36.72 23.18
C GLN A 449 20.48 -35.46 23.47
N LYS A 450 20.63 -34.58 22.46
CA LYS A 450 21.32 -33.30 22.63
C LYS A 450 20.75 -32.47 23.78
N LYS A 451 19.42 -32.37 23.89
CA LYS A 451 18.78 -31.63 25.00
C LYS A 451 19.05 -32.24 26.37
N ALA A 452 19.07 -33.56 26.48
CA ALA A 452 19.38 -34.23 27.74
C ALA A 452 20.85 -34.02 28.14
N ASP A 453 21.75 -34.09 27.16
CA ASP A 453 23.19 -33.89 27.37
C ASP A 453 23.47 -32.44 27.77
N ASP A 454 22.99 -31.47 27.01
CA ASP A 454 23.11 -30.02 27.30
C ASP A 454 22.53 -29.68 28.69
N PHE A 455 21.40 -30.30 29.07
CA PHE A 455 20.79 -30.09 30.38
C PHE A 455 21.65 -30.67 31.49
N ASN A 456 22.12 -31.90 31.33
CA ASN A 456 22.88 -32.60 32.37
C ASN A 456 24.25 -31.97 32.58
N GLU A 457 24.92 -31.55 31.50
CA GLU A 457 26.18 -30.82 31.56
C GLU A 457 26.06 -29.56 32.43
N ARG A 458 24.98 -28.79 32.23
CA ARG A 458 24.76 -27.51 32.92
C ARG A 458 24.23 -27.66 34.34
N TYR A 459 23.36 -28.64 34.59
CA TYR A 459 22.53 -28.63 35.80
C TYR A 459 22.64 -29.88 36.67
N LYS A 460 23.14 -31.02 36.17
CA LYS A 460 23.14 -32.28 36.94
C LYS A 460 23.96 -32.20 38.22
N LYS A 461 25.15 -31.59 38.15
CA LYS A 461 26.01 -31.37 39.34
C LYS A 461 25.35 -30.45 40.36
N LYS A 462 24.71 -29.37 39.90
CA LYS A 462 24.05 -28.36 40.75
C LYS A 462 22.78 -28.89 41.42
N LEU A 463 21.98 -29.68 40.70
CA LEU A 463 20.69 -30.17 41.19
C LEU A 463 20.79 -31.50 41.94
N GLY A 464 21.89 -32.25 41.79
CA GLY A 464 22.03 -33.59 42.37
C GLY A 464 21.17 -34.67 41.68
N TYR A 465 20.48 -34.29 40.59
CA TYR A 465 19.70 -35.16 39.72
C TYR A 465 19.70 -34.58 38.30
N GLY A 466 19.37 -35.40 37.30
CA GLY A 466 19.37 -35.01 35.89
C GLY A 466 18.21 -35.62 35.12
N VAL A 467 18.23 -35.45 33.81
CA VAL A 467 17.24 -36.02 32.89
C VAL A 467 17.87 -37.09 32.02
N THR A 468 17.07 -38.06 31.59
CA THR A 468 17.46 -39.11 30.66
C THR A 468 16.72 -38.94 29.35
N VAL A 469 17.31 -39.40 28.26
CA VAL A 469 16.66 -39.36 26.94
C VAL A 469 15.37 -40.17 26.93
N GLY A 470 15.30 -41.27 27.69
CA GLY A 470 14.07 -42.03 27.88
C GLY A 470 12.93 -41.20 28.46
N GLN A 471 13.21 -40.40 29.51
CA GLN A 471 12.20 -39.47 30.06
C GLN A 471 11.76 -38.44 29.01
N LEU A 472 12.71 -37.86 28.25
CA LEU A 472 12.37 -36.88 27.23
C LEU A 472 11.58 -37.49 26.06
N LYS A 473 11.87 -38.73 25.67
CA LYS A 473 11.09 -39.49 24.67
C LYS A 473 9.65 -39.70 25.13
N SER A 474 9.43 -40.08 26.39
CA SER A 474 8.09 -40.26 26.94
C SER A 474 7.31 -38.94 27.02
N VAL A 475 7.96 -37.85 27.45
CA VAL A 475 7.34 -36.50 27.45
C VAL A 475 7.01 -36.04 26.04
N PHE A 476 7.92 -36.23 25.09
CA PHE A 476 7.71 -35.90 23.68
C PHE A 476 6.53 -36.69 23.10
N GLN A 477 6.46 -37.99 23.36
CA GLN A 477 5.35 -38.82 22.89
C GLN A 477 4.01 -38.44 23.52
N ARG A 478 3.98 -38.12 24.83
CA ARG A 478 2.79 -37.54 25.48
C ARG A 478 2.39 -36.20 24.86
N GLY A 479 3.37 -35.41 24.43
CA GLY A 479 3.16 -34.20 23.65
C GLY A 479 2.48 -34.48 22.30
N LEU A 480 2.96 -35.47 21.55
CA LEU A 480 2.34 -35.89 20.29
C LEU A 480 0.90 -36.41 20.50
N GLY A 481 0.66 -37.17 21.57
CA GLY A 481 -0.68 -37.63 21.94
C GLY A 481 -1.61 -36.47 22.29
N ALA A 482 -1.16 -35.55 23.15
CA ALA A 482 -1.91 -34.37 23.53
C ALA A 482 -2.19 -33.44 22.33
N PHE A 483 -1.30 -33.43 21.33
CA PHE A 483 -1.55 -32.65 20.13
C PHE A 483 -2.86 -33.06 19.46
N ASN A 484 -3.10 -34.35 19.31
CA ASN A 484 -4.31 -34.87 18.66
C ASN A 484 -5.61 -34.62 19.45
N VAL A 485 -5.52 -34.20 20.71
CA VAL A 485 -6.69 -34.01 21.60
C VAL A 485 -6.96 -32.52 21.89
N SER A 486 -5.93 -31.72 22.17
CA SER A 486 -6.11 -30.37 22.72
C SER A 486 -4.97 -29.38 22.40
N HIS A 487 -4.46 -29.39 21.16
CA HIS A 487 -3.42 -28.45 20.76
C HIS A 487 -3.92 -27.01 20.53
N SER A 488 -3.03 -26.02 20.70
CA SER A 488 -3.31 -24.63 20.31
C SER A 488 -3.51 -24.53 18.79
N PRO A 489 -4.56 -23.84 18.29
CA PRO A 489 -4.78 -23.68 16.85
C PRO A 489 -3.62 -23.00 16.11
N ARG A 490 -2.75 -22.29 16.83
CA ARG A 490 -1.56 -21.60 16.27
C ARG A 490 -0.41 -22.57 15.97
N ILE A 491 -0.32 -23.70 16.67
CA ILE A 491 0.75 -24.69 16.47
C ILE A 491 0.22 -25.79 15.54
N LYS A 492 0.79 -25.87 14.33
CA LYS A 492 0.36 -26.81 13.28
C LYS A 492 1.24 -28.06 13.18
N SER A 493 2.36 -28.09 13.90
CA SER A 493 3.31 -29.20 13.88
C SER A 493 3.19 -30.00 15.18
N PRO A 494 2.80 -31.30 15.12
CA PRO A 494 2.82 -32.18 16.29
C PRO A 494 4.19 -32.24 16.94
N THR A 495 5.26 -32.33 16.14
CA THR A 495 6.64 -32.33 16.61
C THR A 495 6.99 -31.04 17.34
N ALA A 496 6.60 -29.88 16.82
CA ALA A 496 6.88 -28.60 17.50
C ALA A 496 6.13 -28.50 18.84
N TRP A 497 4.90 -28.98 18.90
CA TRP A 497 4.12 -29.06 20.13
C TRP A 497 4.77 -29.99 21.16
N ALA A 498 5.22 -31.17 20.72
CA ALA A 498 5.92 -32.13 21.56
C ALA A 498 7.27 -31.59 22.07
N GLN A 499 8.03 -30.88 21.24
CA GLN A 499 9.27 -30.20 21.65
C GLN A 499 9.00 -29.08 22.68
N ALA A 500 7.90 -28.35 22.55
CA ALA A 500 7.51 -27.34 23.53
C ALA A 500 7.18 -27.97 24.90
N ARG A 501 6.50 -29.12 24.91
CA ARG A 501 6.24 -29.89 26.14
C ARG A 501 7.55 -30.39 26.77
N VAL A 502 8.51 -30.87 25.98
CA VAL A 502 9.85 -31.24 26.47
C VAL A 502 10.56 -30.05 27.11
N ASN A 503 10.50 -28.86 26.49
CA ASN A 503 11.10 -27.66 27.08
C ASN A 503 10.43 -27.27 28.42
N ALA A 504 9.11 -27.41 28.51
CA ALA A 504 8.38 -27.17 29.76
C ALA A 504 8.78 -28.18 30.85
N TYR A 505 8.99 -29.45 30.49
CA TYR A 505 9.51 -30.47 31.41
C TYR A 505 10.93 -30.15 31.89
N LEU A 506 11.85 -29.74 31.00
CA LEU A 506 13.20 -29.33 31.40
C LEU A 506 13.17 -28.10 32.31
N TYR A 507 12.28 -27.13 32.04
CA TYR A 507 12.05 -25.99 32.92
C TYR A 507 11.59 -26.44 34.31
N LEU A 508 10.64 -27.37 34.38
CA LEU A 508 10.17 -27.94 35.64
C LEU A 508 11.33 -28.58 36.41
N VAL A 509 12.11 -29.46 35.76
CA VAL A 509 13.24 -30.16 36.41
C VAL A 509 14.28 -29.17 36.94
N ARG A 510 14.55 -28.09 36.19
CA ARG A 510 15.52 -27.06 36.59
C ARG A 510 15.07 -26.23 37.79
N ASN A 511 13.82 -25.77 37.76
CA ASN A 511 13.34 -24.74 38.69
C ASN A 511 12.52 -25.30 39.86
N GLY A 512 12.30 -26.63 39.91
CA GLY A 512 11.49 -27.29 40.95
C GLY A 512 9.98 -27.04 40.83
N ARG A 513 9.56 -26.14 39.93
CA ARG A 513 8.17 -25.77 39.67
C ARG A 513 7.92 -25.53 38.17
N PRO A 514 6.71 -25.81 37.66
CA PRO A 514 6.41 -25.59 36.26
C PRO A 514 6.20 -24.11 35.97
N GLN A 515 6.46 -23.67 34.73
CA GLN A 515 6.21 -22.29 34.29
C GLN A 515 4.70 -21.98 34.28
N ASN A 516 3.89 -22.96 33.89
CA ASN A 516 2.44 -22.92 34.03
C ASN A 516 2.03 -23.81 35.22
N PRO A 517 1.42 -23.28 36.29
CA PRO A 517 0.98 -24.06 37.46
C PRO A 517 0.07 -25.25 37.12
N LYS A 518 -0.68 -25.19 36.00
CA LYS A 518 -1.57 -26.26 35.55
C LYS A 518 -0.85 -27.44 34.88
N TYR A 519 0.45 -27.34 34.62
CA TYR A 519 1.24 -28.42 34.02
C TYR A 519 1.66 -29.44 35.08
N THR A 520 0.93 -30.55 35.14
CA THR A 520 1.14 -31.65 36.12
C THR A 520 1.32 -33.02 35.47
N GLY A 521 0.99 -33.17 34.18
CA GLY A 521 0.84 -34.47 33.52
C GLY A 521 2.12 -35.27 33.24
N ASP A 522 3.28 -34.79 33.66
CA ASP A 522 4.57 -35.49 33.50
C ASP A 522 5.36 -35.60 34.83
N PHE A 523 4.70 -35.39 35.97
CA PHE A 523 5.35 -35.45 37.29
C PHE A 523 5.84 -36.86 37.65
N ASP A 524 5.15 -37.90 37.19
CA ASP A 524 5.53 -39.31 37.32
C ASP A 524 6.89 -39.64 36.67
N LEU A 525 7.26 -38.88 35.63
CA LEU A 525 8.54 -39.03 34.95
C LEU A 525 9.67 -38.29 35.66
N LEU A 526 9.41 -37.49 36.70
CA LEU A 526 10.47 -36.74 37.38
C LEU A 526 11.51 -37.66 38.05
N PRO A 527 12.77 -37.19 38.17
CA PRO A 527 13.79 -37.86 38.98
C PRO A 527 13.33 -38.03 40.42
N SER A 528 13.79 -39.07 41.13
CA SER A 528 13.36 -39.35 42.51
C SER A 528 13.53 -38.13 43.40
N LYS A 529 14.74 -37.56 43.44
CA LYS A 529 15.12 -36.40 44.27
C LYS A 529 14.42 -35.07 43.92
N HIS A 530 13.58 -35.00 42.88
CA HIS A 530 12.94 -33.75 42.48
C HIS A 530 11.76 -33.40 43.43
N PRO A 531 11.57 -32.13 43.87
CA PRO A 531 10.56 -31.76 44.88
C PRO A 531 9.10 -32.12 44.54
N LYS A 532 8.75 -32.12 43.25
CA LYS A 532 7.42 -32.50 42.74
C LYS A 532 7.33 -33.96 42.28
N SER A 533 8.38 -34.76 42.49
CA SER A 533 8.38 -36.17 42.12
C SER A 533 7.44 -36.95 43.03
N PRO A 534 6.51 -37.75 42.50
CA PRO A 534 5.69 -38.63 43.32
C PRO A 534 6.52 -39.76 43.96
N LYS A 535 7.77 -39.97 43.52
CA LYS A 535 8.72 -40.95 44.06
C LYS A 535 9.45 -40.46 45.31
N ASN A 536 9.24 -39.19 45.70
CA ASN A 536 9.78 -38.57 46.90
C ASN A 536 8.84 -38.70 48.11
N LYS A 537 7.72 -39.44 47.95
CA LYS A 537 6.80 -39.79 49.02
C LYS A 537 7.05 -41.21 49.49
#